data_AF-A0A756L8K6-F1
#
_entry.id   AF-A0A756L8K6-F1
#
_cell.length_a   1.000
_cell.length_b   1.000
_cell.length_c   1.000
_cell.angle_alpha   90.00
_cell.angle_beta   90.00
_cell.angle_gamma   90.00
#
_symmetry.space_group_name_H-M   'P 1'
#
loop_
_entity.id
_entity.type
_entity.pdbx_description
1 polymer ?
#
loop_
_entity_poly.entity_id
_entity_poly.type
_entity_poly.pdbx_seq_one_letter_code
_entity_poly.pdbx_strand_id
1 'polypeptide(L)' 'MMATTAKTINREWQQITDGTQIALVQIIGSADVCDCETQPDIDHASHPMSNILLNVTPPVKLWIRSSWYEGSVYVVVS' A
#
# COMPACT_ATOMS: atom_id res chain seq x y z
N MET A 1 12.53 0.43 -14.95
CA MET A 1 12.35 1.71 -14.23
C MET A 1 10.87 1.84 -13.96
N MET A 2 10.50 1.97 -12.69
CA MET A 2 9.12 2.26 -12.31
C MET A 2 8.87 3.74 -12.56
N ALA A 3 7.76 4.08 -13.24
CA ALA A 3 7.37 5.47 -13.38
C ALA A 3 6.71 5.92 -12.07
N THR A 4 6.99 7.15 -11.64
CA THR A 4 6.32 7.70 -10.47
C THR A 4 4.83 7.83 -10.76
N THR A 5 4.00 7.19 -9.93
CA THR A 5 2.54 7.24 -10.05
C THR A 5 1.92 7.61 -8.72
N ALA A 6 0.71 8.15 -8.77
CA ALA A 6 -0.07 8.44 -7.58
C ALA A 6 -1.49 7.90 -7.72
N LYS A 7 -2.07 7.48 -6.60
CA LYS A 7 -3.40 6.86 -6.54
C LYS A 7 -4.12 7.29 -5.27
N THR A 8 -5.44 7.46 -5.38
CA THR A 8 -6.33 7.52 -4.22
C THR A 8 -6.85 6.11 -3.95
N ILE A 9 -6.56 5.57 -2.78
CA ILE A 9 -6.94 4.22 -2.36
C ILE A 9 -8.07 4.32 -1.33
N ASN A 10 -9.12 3.53 -1.53
CA ASN A 10 -10.29 3.46 -0.65
C ASN A 10 -10.19 2.23 0.27
N ARG A 11 -11.32 1.74 0.80
CA ARG A 11 -11.38 0.61 1.74
C ARG A 11 -11.11 -0.76 1.09
N GLU A 12 -11.04 -0.85 -0.23
CA GLU A 12 -10.71 -2.09 -0.93
C GLU A 12 -9.19 -2.26 -1.02
N TRP A 13 -8.71 -3.50 -0.85
CA TRP A 13 -7.31 -3.81 -1.00
C TRP A 13 -6.84 -3.58 -2.43
N GLN A 14 -5.77 -2.80 -2.58
CA GLN A 14 -5.10 -2.56 -3.85
C GLN A 14 -3.63 -2.96 -3.77
N GLN A 15 -3.16 -3.67 -4.78
CA GLN A 15 -1.75 -4.02 -4.91
C GLN A 15 -0.94 -2.80 -5.35
N ILE A 16 0.14 -2.53 -4.62
CA ILE A 16 1.05 -1.41 -4.84
C ILE A 16 2.36 -1.86 -5.46
N THR A 17 2.89 -3.00 -5.02
CA THR A 17 4.08 -3.62 -5.60
C THR A 17 3.82 -5.08 -6.00
N ASP A 18 4.52 -5.55 -7.03
CA ASP A 18 4.43 -6.92 -7.54
C ASP A 18 5.54 -7.85 -7.02
N GLY A 19 6.44 -7.32 -6.18
CA GLY A 19 7.58 -8.05 -5.61
C GLY A 19 8.79 -8.16 -6.53
N THR A 20 8.80 -7.53 -7.71
CA THR A 20 9.89 -7.69 -8.69
C THR A 20 10.95 -6.60 -8.64
N GLN A 21 10.59 -5.41 -8.15
CA GLN A 21 11.45 -4.23 -8.12
C GLN A 21 11.35 -3.53 -6.76
N ILE A 22 12.41 -2.78 -6.41
CA ILE A 22 12.38 -1.88 -5.26
C ILE A 22 11.47 -0.70 -5.60
N ALA A 23 10.63 -0.29 -4.66
CA ALA A 23 9.77 0.87 -4.79
C ALA A 23 9.81 1.73 -3.52
N LEU A 24 9.78 3.05 -3.69
CA LEU A 24 9.57 3.99 -2.61
C LEU A 24 8.09 4.39 -2.58
N VAL A 25 7.40 4.07 -1.49
CA VAL A 25 5.97 4.29 -1.32
C VAL A 25 5.73 5.37 -0.27
N GLN A 26 5.09 6.46 -0.65
CA GLN A 26 4.63 7.49 0.28
C GLN A 26 3.14 7.30 0.55
N ILE A 27 2.76 7.22 1.82
CA ILE A 27 1.37 7.20 2.28
C ILE A 27 1.03 8.55 2.90
N ILE A 28 0.01 9.22 2.38
CA ILE A 28 -0.55 10.46 2.93
C ILE A 28 -1.98 10.15 3.41
N GLY A 29 -2.20 10.28 4.72
CA GLY A 29 -3.35 9.72 5.43
C GLY A 29 -2.99 8.45 6.21
N SER A 30 -4.02 7.72 6.64
CA SER A 30 -3.89 6.49 7.45
C SER A 30 -4.37 5.26 6.68
N ALA A 31 -3.48 4.29 6.51
CA ALA A 31 -3.70 3.09 5.73
C ALA A 31 -3.42 1.80 6.50
N ASP A 32 -4.12 0.74 6.12
CA ASP A 32 -3.81 -0.62 6.53
C ASP A 32 -2.94 -1.25 5.42
N VAL A 33 -1.82 -1.88 5.80
CA VAL A 33 -0.90 -2.49 4.83
C VAL A 33 -0.54 -3.93 5.19
N CYS A 34 -0.26 -4.76 4.19
CA CYS A 34 0.29 -6.11 4.38
C CYS A 34 1.13 -6.57 3.18
N ASP A 35 1.94 -7.60 3.39
CA ASP A 35 2.60 -8.36 2.33
C ASP A 35 1.78 -9.63 2.07
N CYS A 36 1.31 -9.81 0.83
CA CYS A 36 0.49 -10.95 0.48
C CYS A 36 0.67 -11.38 -0.99
N GLU A 37 0.77 -12.68 -1.22
CA GLU A 37 0.93 -13.25 -2.56
C GLU A 37 -0.28 -13.01 -3.47
N THR A 38 -1.47 -12.91 -2.87
CA THR A 38 -2.76 -12.70 -3.53
C THR A 38 -3.54 -11.59 -2.84
N GLN A 39 -4.63 -11.13 -3.45
CA GLN A 39 -5.50 -10.13 -2.83
C GLN A 39 -5.97 -10.58 -1.44
N PRO A 40 -5.74 -9.78 -0.38
CA PRO A 40 -6.19 -10.12 0.96
C PRO A 40 -7.71 -10.08 1.08
N ASP A 41 -8.25 -10.87 2.02
CA ASP A 41 -9.66 -10.78 2.40
C ASP A 41 -9.95 -9.52 3.27
N ILE A 42 -11.22 -9.27 3.56
CA ILE A 42 -11.66 -8.06 4.28
C ILE A 42 -11.17 -8.01 5.73
N ASP A 43 -10.97 -9.16 6.38
CA ASP A 43 -10.60 -9.28 7.79
C ASP A 43 -9.11 -9.60 7.97
N HIS A 44 -8.33 -9.57 6.88
CA HIS A 44 -6.92 -9.90 6.87
C HIS A 44 -6.12 -9.02 7.84
N ALA A 45 -5.23 -9.64 8.60
CA ALA A 45 -4.37 -8.93 9.53
C ALA A 45 -3.47 -7.93 8.79
N SER A 46 -3.32 -6.73 9.34
CA SER A 46 -2.61 -5.63 8.69
C SER A 46 -1.83 -4.80 9.67
N HIS A 47 -0.79 -4.13 9.18
CA HIS A 47 -0.09 -3.09 9.90
C HIS A 47 -0.74 -1.73 9.62
N PRO A 48 -1.19 -0.99 10.65
CA PRO A 48 -1.63 0.39 10.45
C PRO A 48 -0.41 1.30 10.27
N MET A 49 -0.45 2.13 9.23
CA MET A 49 0.63 3.06 8.88
C MET A 49 0.04 4.42 8.48
N SER A 50 0.59 5.51 9.02
CA SER A 50 0.07 6.86 8.79
C SER A 50 1.20 7.84 8.45
N ASN A 51 1.01 8.63 7.39
CA ASN A 51 1.92 9.72 6.99
C ASN A 51 3.40 9.31 6.96
N ILE A 52 3.69 8.25 6.22
CA ILE A 52 5.01 7.59 6.22
C ILE A 52 5.56 7.37 4.80
N LEU A 53 6.88 7.31 4.71
CA LEU A 53 7.62 6.87 3.55
C LEU A 53 8.18 5.46 3.80
N LEU A 54 7.86 4.52 2.92
CA LEU A 54 8.21 3.10 3.02
C LEU A 54 9.11 2.72 1.86
N ASN A 55 10.27 2.12 2.16
CA ASN A 55 11.11 1.49 1.15
C ASN A 55 10.75 0.01 1.06
N VAL A 56 10.10 -0.38 -0.05
CA VAL A 56 9.61 -1.75 -0.28
C VAL A 56 10.60 -2.46 -1.19
N THR A 57 11.12 -3.59 -0.76
CA THR A 57 12.10 -4.38 -1.53
C THR A 57 11.52 -5.74 -1.93
N PRO A 58 11.90 -6.31 -3.09
CA PRO A 58 11.60 -7.70 -3.41
C PRO A 58 11.92 -8.65 -2.25
N PRO A 59 11.09 -9.68 -2.01
CA PRO A 59 9.95 -10.13 -2.83
C PRO A 59 8.59 -9.52 -2.43
N VAL A 60 8.55 -8.46 -1.62
CA VAL A 60 7.31 -7.95 -0.99
C VAL A 60 6.29 -7.50 -2.03
N LYS A 61 5.10 -8.09 -1.95
CA LYS A 61 3.88 -7.68 -2.68
C LYS A 61 3.01 -6.87 -1.74
N LEU A 62 3.28 -5.57 -1.68
CA LEU A 62 2.60 -4.66 -0.79
C LEU A 62 1.15 -4.45 -1.26
N TRP A 63 0.21 -4.72 -0.36
CA TRP A 63 -1.19 -4.35 -0.49
C TRP A 63 -1.53 -3.23 0.48
N ILE A 64 -2.34 -2.28 0.03
CA ILE A 64 -2.79 -1.14 0.83
C ILE A 64 -4.31 -0.99 0.68
N ARG A 65 -4.98 -0.63 1.78
CA ARG A 65 -6.32 -0.01 1.78
C ARG A 65 -6.34 1.17 2.74
N SER A 66 -7.28 2.10 2.60
CA SER A 66 -7.50 3.14 3.62
C SER A 66 -7.92 2.51 4.94
N SER A 67 -7.47 3.07 6.06
CA SER A 67 -7.94 2.63 7.39
C SER A 67 -9.43 2.96 7.57
N TRP A 68 -10.08 2.26 8.50
CA TRP A 68 -11.54 2.24 8.62
C TRP A 68 -12.18 3.61 8.91
N TYR A 69 -11.42 4.54 9.47
CA TYR A 69 -11.87 5.89 9.81
C TYR A 69 -11.46 6.97 8.80
N GLU A 70 -10.58 6.69 7.84
CA GLU A 70 -10.00 7.70 6.93
C GLU A 70 -10.83 7.86 5.63
N GLY A 71 -11.59 6.82 5.25
CA GLY A 71 -12.36 6.77 4.01
C GLY A 71 -11.47 6.51 2.77
N SER A 72 -10.46 7.35 2.54
CA SER A 72 -9.47 7.19 1.46
C SER A 72 -8.09 7.74 1.83
N VAL A 73 -7.03 7.20 1.22
CA VAL A 73 -5.64 7.67 1.36
C VAL A 73 -5.04 8.02 0.01
N TYR A 74 -4.08 8.94 0.00
CA TYR A 74 -3.31 9.25 -1.20
C TYR A 74 -1.94 8.57 -1.12
N VAL A 75 -1.61 7.78 -2.14
CA VAL A 75 -0.36 6.99 -2.20
C VAL A 75 0.42 7.38 -3.43
N VAL A 76 1.71 7.69 -3.25
CA VAL A 76 2.67 7.93 -4.33
C VAL A 76 3.69 6.79 -4.35
N VAL A 77 4.01 6.27 -5.53
CA VAL A 77 4.95 5.17 -5.72
C VAL A 77 5.97 5.56 -6.78
N SER A 78 7.26 5.39 -6.49
CA SER A 78 8.38 5.67 -7.41
C SER A 78 9.42 4.56 -7.44
#